data_AF-A0A3D5SHZ9-F1
#
_entry.id   AF-A0A3D5SHZ9-F1
#
_cell.length_a   1.000
_cell.length_b   1.000
_cell.length_c   1.000
_cell.angle_alpha   90.00
_cell.angle_beta   90.00
_cell.angle_gamma   90.00
#
_symmetry.space_group_name_H-M   'P 1'
#
loop_
_entity.id
_entity.type
_entity.pdbx_description
1 polymer ?
#
loop_
_entity_poly.entity_id
_entity_poly.type
_entity_poly.pdbx_seq_one_letter_code
_entity_poly.pdbx_strand_id
1 'polypeptide(L)'
;GLGLPDRDYYTKDDEKSRQTRDEYVKHVARIFELLGDAPARAGEEAATVIKIETRLAENSTTRVQRRDPEANYHPMNRAQLRELTPHFDWNFYLTAIGLPTVGKINVGQPDYFKAADKFLSAVPV
;
A
#
# COMPACT_ATOMS: atom_id res chain seq x y z
N GLY A 1 -1.17 -0.52 3.57
CA GLY A 1 -1.37 0.79 4.24
C GLY A 1 -0.39 1.80 3.65
N LEU A 2 -0.49 3.07 4.04
CA LEU A 2 0.48 4.12 3.71
C LEU A 2 1.14 4.58 5.02
N GLY A 3 2.41 4.97 5.01
CA GLY A 3 3.10 5.48 6.20
C GLY A 3 2.66 6.88 6.65
N LEU A 4 2.17 7.72 5.73
CA LEU A 4 1.56 9.01 6.06
C LEU A 4 0.04 8.87 6.32
N PRO A 5 -0.57 9.79 7.11
CA PRO A 5 -1.94 9.62 7.60
C PRO A 5 -3.04 9.62 6.53
N ASP A 6 -2.76 10.13 5.33
CA ASP A 6 -3.73 10.24 4.24
C ASP A 6 -3.05 10.18 2.87
N ARG A 7 -3.78 9.70 1.85
CA ARG A 7 -3.31 9.68 0.46
C ARG A 7 -2.97 11.09 -0.05
N ASP A 8 -3.67 12.10 0.44
CA ASP A 8 -3.53 13.48 -0.01
C ASP A 8 -2.13 14.04 0.29
N TYR A 9 -1.45 13.55 1.32
CA TYR A 9 -0.05 13.92 1.58
C TYR A 9 0.89 13.46 0.47
N TYR A 10 0.52 12.42 -0.27
CA TYR A 10 1.29 11.93 -1.41
C TYR A 10 0.88 12.64 -2.71
N THR A 11 -0.40 12.93 -2.90
CA THR A 11 -0.93 13.39 -4.19
C THR A 11 -1.05 14.91 -4.32
N LYS A 12 -1.10 15.67 -3.22
CA LYS A 12 -1.17 17.14 -3.29
C LYS A 12 0.21 17.75 -3.53
N ASP A 13 0.24 18.80 -4.33
CA ASP A 13 1.46 19.57 -4.64
C ASP A 13 1.54 20.91 -3.88
N ASP A 14 0.77 21.06 -2.81
CA ASP A 14 0.91 22.21 -1.91
C ASP A 14 2.24 22.12 -1.13
N GLU A 15 2.74 23.28 -0.71
CA GLU A 15 4.03 23.40 -0.03
C GLU A 15 4.13 22.54 1.23
N LYS A 16 3.06 22.48 2.02
CA LYS A 16 3.03 21.71 3.26
C LYS A 16 3.10 20.20 2.97
N SER A 17 2.38 19.73 1.95
CA SER A 17 2.44 18.33 1.51
C SER A 17 3.82 17.96 1.00
N ARG A 18 4.48 18.83 0.22
CA ARG A 18 5.87 18.63 -0.22
C ARG A 18 6.84 18.55 0.96
N GLN A 19 6.81 19.52 1.86
CA GLN A 19 7.66 19.53 3.06
C GLN A 19 7.45 18.28 3.92
N THR A 20 6.19 17.84 4.06
CA THR A 20 5.87 16.62 4.82
C THR A 20 6.46 15.37 4.16
N ARG A 21 6.39 15.25 2.82
CA ARG A 21 7.02 14.14 2.11
C ARG A 21 8.54 14.15 2.24
N ASP A 22 9.15 15.33 2.18
CA ASP A 22 10.61 15.47 2.32
C ASP A 22 11.08 15.03 3.71
N GLU A 23 10.40 15.48 4.77
CA GLU A 23 10.70 15.04 6.14
C GLU A 23 10.42 13.55 6.36
N TYR A 24 9.40 13.01 5.72
CA TYR A 24 9.11 11.59 5.76
C TYR A 24 10.21 10.74 5.11
N VAL A 25 10.73 11.13 3.94
CA VAL A 25 11.86 10.43 3.31
C VAL A 25 13.09 10.44 4.20
N LYS A 26 13.40 11.59 4.84
CA LYS A 26 14.51 11.69 5.80
C LYS A 26 14.29 10.78 7.00
N HIS A 27 13.06 10.73 7.52
CA HIS A 27 12.72 9.84 8.63
C HIS A 27 12.93 8.37 8.26
N VAL A 28 12.42 7.93 7.12
CA VAL A 28 12.58 6.55 6.64
C VAL A 28 14.05 6.19 6.43
N ALA A 29 14.83 7.07 5.79
CA ALA A 29 16.27 6.87 5.62
C ALA A 29 16.97 6.72 6.98
N ARG A 30 16.61 7.56 7.96
CA ARG A 30 17.17 7.46 9.32
C ARG A 30 16.83 6.13 9.99
N ILE A 31 15.64 5.57 9.75
CA ILE A 31 15.29 4.24 10.26
C ILE A 31 16.17 3.16 9.62
N PHE A 32 16.40 3.19 8.31
CA PHE A 32 17.31 2.23 7.65
C PHE A 32 18.75 2.34 8.17
N GLU A 33 19.26 3.55 8.37
CA GLU A 33 20.57 3.75 9.01
C GLU A 33 20.63 3.16 10.42
N LEU A 34 19.58 3.33 11.23
CA LEU A 34 19.50 2.74 12.57
C LEU A 34 19.41 1.21 12.55
N LEU A 35 18.90 0.63 11.45
CA LEU A 35 18.89 -0.81 11.18
C LEU A 35 20.23 -1.33 10.64
N GLY A 36 21.17 -0.44 10.32
CA GLY A 36 22.55 -0.76 9.96
C GLY A 36 22.94 -0.48 8.50
N ASP A 37 22.04 0.06 7.68
CA ASP A 37 22.37 0.40 6.30
C ASP A 37 23.30 1.62 6.21
N ALA A 38 24.19 1.60 5.22
CA ALA A 38 25.03 2.76 4.91
C ALA A 38 24.16 3.93 4.43
N PRO A 39 24.52 5.20 4.71
CA PRO A 39 23.67 6.36 4.37
C PRO A 39 23.23 6.44 2.91
N ALA A 40 24.11 6.07 1.96
CA ALA A 40 23.77 6.04 0.54
C ALA A 40 22.66 5.02 0.22
N ARG A 41 22.79 3.80 0.77
CA ARG A 41 21.82 2.73 0.59
C ARG A 41 20.49 3.06 1.27
N ALA A 42 20.53 3.55 2.50
CA ALA A 42 19.35 4.00 3.24
C ALA A 42 18.57 5.09 2.48
N GLY A 43 19.28 5.99 1.79
CA GLY A 43 18.68 7.00 0.92
C GLY A 43 17.96 6.41 -0.29
N GLU A 44 18.56 5.42 -0.96
CA GLU A 44 17.95 4.72 -2.11
C GLU A 44 16.72 3.90 -1.69
N GLU A 45 16.79 3.22 -0.55
CA GLU A 45 15.68 2.45 0.01
C GLU A 45 14.53 3.37 0.42
N ALA A 46 14.81 4.49 1.09
CA ALA A 46 13.78 5.48 1.44
C ALA A 46 13.13 6.11 0.20
N ALA A 47 13.90 6.40 -0.85
CA ALA A 47 13.38 6.87 -2.14
C ALA A 47 12.47 5.81 -2.81
N THR A 48 12.82 4.53 -2.67
CA THR A 48 11.99 3.43 -3.16
C THR A 48 10.68 3.32 -2.38
N VAL A 49 10.73 3.42 -1.05
CA VAL A 49 9.53 3.42 -0.18
C VAL A 49 8.56 4.52 -0.59
N ILE A 50 9.00 5.78 -0.67
CA ILE A 50 8.10 6.89 -1.02
C ILE A 50 7.51 6.75 -2.43
N LYS A 51 8.26 6.17 -3.38
CA LYS A 51 7.77 5.90 -4.74
C LYS A 51 6.66 4.84 -4.74
N ILE A 52 6.86 3.75 -3.99
CA ILE A 52 5.85 2.69 -3.84
C ILE A 52 4.60 3.27 -3.17
N GLU A 53 4.76 3.95 -2.04
CA GLU A 53 3.64 4.51 -1.29
C GLU A 53 2.87 5.57 -2.08
N THR A 54 3.55 6.43 -2.84
CA THR A 54 2.88 7.44 -3.67
C THR A 54 1.95 6.80 -4.71
N ARG A 55 2.42 5.75 -5.39
CA ARG A 55 1.60 5.07 -6.39
C ARG A 55 0.44 4.29 -5.77
N LEU A 56 0.63 3.72 -4.59
CA LEU A 56 -0.46 3.12 -3.81
C LEU A 56 -1.47 4.19 -3.35
N ALA A 57 -1.01 5.38 -3.00
CA ALA A 57 -1.85 6.51 -2.61
C ALA A 57 -2.70 7.03 -3.77
N GLU A 58 -2.14 7.13 -4.98
CA GLU A 58 -2.86 7.51 -6.20
C GLU A 58 -4.09 6.64 -6.44
N ASN A 59 -3.98 5.33 -6.19
CA ASN A 59 -5.05 4.33 -6.35
C ASN A 59 -5.88 4.09 -5.07
N SER A 60 -5.60 4.82 -3.99
CA SER A 60 -6.38 4.77 -2.76
C SER A 60 -7.62 5.66 -2.88
N THR A 61 -8.73 5.24 -2.27
CA THR A 61 -9.92 6.11 -2.14
C THR A 61 -9.67 7.24 -1.13
N THR A 62 -10.31 8.38 -1.37
CA THR A 62 -10.29 9.53 -0.45
C THR A 62 -11.04 9.23 0.85
N ARG A 63 -10.75 9.98 1.93
CA ARG A 63 -11.50 9.85 3.20
C ARG A 63 -13.00 10.08 3.04
N VAL A 64 -13.43 10.89 2.09
CA VAL A 64 -14.85 11.13 1.82
C VAL A 64 -15.50 9.89 1.21
N GLN A 65 -14.88 9.29 0.18
CA GLN A 65 -15.37 8.05 -0.44
C GLN A 65 -15.39 6.88 0.55
N ARG A 66 -14.45 6.83 1.50
CA ARG A 66 -14.44 5.81 2.57
C ARG A 66 -15.62 5.89 3.55
N ARG A 67 -16.36 7.01 3.57
CA ARG A 67 -17.54 7.17 4.43
C ARG A 67 -18.81 6.64 3.77
N ASP A 68 -18.79 6.34 2.48
CA ASP A 68 -19.90 5.71 1.77
C ASP A 68 -19.83 4.18 1.96
N PRO A 69 -20.75 3.56 2.73
CA PRO A 69 -20.71 2.13 2.99
C PRO A 69 -20.81 1.28 1.71
N GLU A 70 -21.59 1.73 0.72
CA GLU A 70 -21.77 1.01 -0.55
C GLU A 70 -20.49 1.04 -1.37
N ALA A 71 -19.81 2.19 -1.40
CA ALA A 71 -18.52 2.33 -2.07
C ALA A 71 -17.39 1.54 -1.40
N ASN A 72 -17.60 0.96 -0.22
CA ASN A 72 -16.63 0.10 0.48
C ASN A 72 -17.12 -1.35 0.63
N TYR A 73 -18.22 -1.71 -0.04
CA TYR A 73 -18.81 -3.04 0.03
C TYR A 73 -18.64 -3.80 -1.30
N HIS A 74 -17.55 -4.55 -1.40
CA HIS A 74 -17.24 -5.42 -2.53
C HIS A 74 -17.00 -6.86 -2.03
N PRO A 75 -18.06 -7.61 -1.70
CA PRO A 75 -17.94 -8.99 -1.26
C PRO A 75 -17.41 -9.88 -2.40
N MET A 76 -16.24 -10.47 -2.19
CA MET A 76 -15.58 -11.36 -3.13
C MET A 76 -15.40 -12.75 -2.52
N ASN A 77 -15.51 -13.78 -3.36
CA ASN A 77 -15.05 -15.12 -3.00
C ASN A 77 -13.54 -15.25 -3.25
N ARG A 78 -12.96 -16.38 -2.84
CA ARG A 78 -11.51 -16.61 -3.00
C ARG A 78 -11.03 -16.60 -4.47
N ALA A 79 -11.84 -17.09 -5.40
CA ALA A 79 -11.48 -17.08 -6.82
C ALA A 79 -11.38 -15.63 -7.35
N GLN A 80 -12.34 -14.78 -6.98
CA GLN A 80 -12.35 -13.36 -7.34
C GLN A 80 -11.17 -12.60 -6.71
N LEU A 81 -10.78 -12.92 -5.47
CA LEU A 81 -9.58 -12.34 -4.86
C LEU A 81 -8.30 -12.67 -5.62
N ARG A 82 -8.14 -13.94 -6.03
CA ARG A 82 -7.00 -14.34 -6.86
C ARG A 82 -7.01 -13.68 -8.23
N GLU A 83 -8.18 -13.45 -8.82
CA GLU A 83 -8.28 -12.72 -10.07
C GLU A 83 -7.94 -11.23 -9.91
N LEU A 84 -8.32 -10.63 -8.76
CA LEU A 84 -8.00 -9.24 -8.44
C LEU A 84 -6.50 -9.01 -8.23
N THR A 85 -5.82 -10.00 -7.67
CA THR A 85 -4.40 -9.94 -7.23
C THR A 85 -3.68 -11.25 -7.54
N PRO A 86 -3.46 -11.58 -8.83
CA PRO A 86 -2.91 -12.86 -9.26
C PRO A 86 -1.48 -13.15 -8.79
N HIS A 87 -0.73 -12.12 -8.41
CA HIS A 87 0.66 -12.25 -7.93
C HIS A 87 0.75 -12.45 -6.40
N PHE A 88 -0.38 -12.49 -5.68
CA PHE A 88 -0.43 -12.73 -4.24
C PHE A 88 -1.07 -14.08 -3.91
N ASP A 89 -0.36 -14.92 -3.14
CA ASP A 89 -0.88 -16.23 -2.74
C ASP A 89 -1.84 -16.13 -1.53
N TRP A 90 -3.11 -15.88 -1.83
CA TRP A 90 -4.18 -15.88 -0.84
C TRP A 90 -4.40 -17.23 -0.16
N ASN A 91 -4.09 -18.36 -0.80
CA ASN A 91 -4.28 -19.67 -0.17
C ASN A 91 -3.24 -19.85 0.95
N PHE A 92 -1.98 -19.55 0.65
CA PHE A 92 -0.91 -19.56 1.64
C PHE A 92 -1.22 -18.60 2.78
N TYR A 93 -1.51 -17.33 2.45
CA TYR A 93 -1.79 -16.30 3.46
C TYR A 93 -2.97 -16.66 4.38
N LEU A 94 -4.12 -17.04 3.81
CA LEU A 94 -5.31 -17.38 4.60
C LEU A 94 -5.10 -18.62 5.47
N THR A 95 -4.33 -19.60 4.99
CA THR A 95 -3.97 -20.77 5.78
C THR A 95 -3.04 -20.40 6.94
N ALA A 96 -2.02 -19.58 6.67
CA ALA A 96 -1.05 -19.13 7.68
C ALA A 96 -1.71 -18.35 8.83
N ILE A 97 -2.77 -17.58 8.56
CA ILE A 97 -3.53 -16.85 9.59
C ILE A 97 -4.67 -17.68 10.21
N GLY A 98 -4.78 -18.98 9.91
CA GLY A 98 -5.77 -19.88 10.51
C GLY A 98 -7.18 -19.78 9.91
N LEU A 99 -7.33 -19.24 8.69
CA LEU A 99 -8.60 -19.13 7.95
C LEU A 99 -8.60 -19.97 6.66
N PRO A 100 -8.33 -21.29 6.72
CA PRO A 100 -8.21 -22.14 5.54
C PRO A 100 -9.53 -22.25 4.75
N THR A 101 -10.67 -22.04 5.42
CA THR A 101 -12.00 -21.97 4.82
C THR A 101 -12.65 -20.63 5.20
N VAL A 102 -12.75 -19.73 4.22
CA VAL A 102 -13.44 -18.44 4.37
C VAL A 102 -14.49 -18.34 3.28
N GLY A 103 -15.67 -17.83 3.64
CA GLY A 103 -16.76 -17.59 2.71
C GLY A 103 -16.48 -16.37 1.83
N LYS A 104 -17.29 -15.32 1.98
CA LYS A 104 -17.07 -14.05 1.29
C LYS A 104 -16.14 -13.17 2.12
N ILE A 105 -15.20 -12.52 1.45
CA ILE A 105 -14.31 -11.49 2.00
C ILE A 105 -14.74 -10.17 1.39
N ASN A 106 -15.05 -9.18 2.23
CA ASN A 106 -15.32 -7.83 1.73
C ASN A 106 -14.00 -7.13 1.39
N VAL A 107 -13.82 -6.72 0.14
CA VAL A 107 -12.66 -5.94 -0.30
C VAL A 107 -13.04 -4.47 -0.32
N GLY A 108 -12.63 -3.72 0.70
CA GLY A 108 -13.02 -2.31 0.83
C GLY A 108 -12.57 -1.41 -0.32
N GLN A 109 -11.42 -1.70 -0.95
CA GLN A 109 -10.85 -0.86 -2.01
C GLN A 109 -10.21 -1.72 -3.12
N PRO A 110 -11.00 -2.26 -4.07
CA PRO A 110 -10.48 -3.17 -5.09
C PRO A 110 -9.36 -2.58 -5.95
N ASP A 111 -9.45 -1.31 -6.33
CA ASP A 111 -8.46 -0.68 -7.21
C ASP A 111 -7.11 -0.46 -6.52
N TYR A 112 -7.10 -0.25 -5.20
CA TYR A 112 -5.87 -0.26 -4.40
C TYR A 112 -5.16 -1.61 -4.50
N PHE A 113 -5.91 -2.72 -4.39
CA PHE A 113 -5.35 -4.06 -4.48
C PHE A 113 -4.85 -4.40 -5.89
N LYS A 114 -5.56 -3.97 -6.94
CA LYS A 114 -5.05 -4.10 -8.32
C LYS A 114 -3.75 -3.32 -8.54
N ALA A 115 -3.63 -2.14 -7.95
CA ALA A 115 -2.39 -1.37 -8.00
C ALA A 115 -1.27 -2.07 -7.24
N ALA A 116 -1.54 -2.57 -6.03
CA ALA A 116 -0.59 -3.33 -5.22
C ALA A 116 -0.08 -4.59 -5.94
N ASP A 117 -0.96 -5.34 -6.59
CA ASP A 117 -0.60 -6.52 -7.39
C ASP A 117 0.40 -6.20 -8.50
N LYS A 118 0.16 -5.13 -9.26
CA LYS A 118 1.09 -4.66 -10.28
C LYS A 118 2.48 -4.35 -9.70
N PHE A 119 2.55 -3.85 -8.47
CA PHE A 119 3.84 -3.58 -7.82
C PHE A 119 4.56 -4.83 -7.36
N LEU A 120 3.85 -5.83 -6.84
CA LEU A 120 4.46 -7.11 -6.47
C LEU A 120 5.19 -7.76 -7.64
N SER A 121 4.69 -7.58 -8.87
CA SER A 121 5.36 -8.06 -10.08
C SER A 121 6.52 -7.17 -10.57
N ALA A 122 6.53 -5.88 -10.22
CA ALA A 122 7.41 -4.87 -10.82
C ALA A 122 8.59 -4.46 -9.93
N VAL A 123 8.51 -4.70 -8.62
CA VAL A 123 9.57 -4.40 -7.66
C VAL A 123 10.18 -5.73 -7.21
N PRO A 124 11.48 -5.97 -7.45
CA PRO A 124 12.16 -7.15 -6.91
C PRO A 124 12.06 -7.13 -5.37
N VAL A 125 11.59 -8.24 -4.80
CA VAL A 125 11.57 -8.52 -3.35
C VAL A 125 12.66 -9.52 -3.01
#